data_AF-A0A2H9SL30-F1
#
_entry.id   AF-A0A2H9SL30-F1
#
_cell.length_a   1.000
_cell.length_b   1.000
_cell.length_c   1.000
_cell.angle_alpha   90.00
_cell.angle_beta   90.00
_cell.angle_gamma   90.00
#
_symmetry.space_group_name_H-M   'P 1'
#
loop_
_entity.id
_entity.type
_entity.pdbx_description
1 polymer ?
#
loop_
_entity_poly.entity_id
_entity_poly.type
_entity_poly.pdbx_seq_one_letter_code
_entity_poly.pdbx_strand_id
1 'polypeptide(L)'
;MEDLTAKPSLPIWELTRIDYLLGDKISGGFLTVYGIQEKSVVVPLITSGRKEDFFPLIDHVIDGGIEDLVLFGTTGEGQKIDLGIKRSIILDLVPFIERRARIYMGLMCSNITEAIYLANFCSELGFEGALLPPHLYGENHKRLFKNF
;
A
#
# COMPACT_ATOMS: atom_id res chain seq x y z
N MET A 1 26.08 4.85 -22.97
CA MET A 1 24.67 4.42 -23.09
C MET A 1 24.48 3.45 -21.94
N GLU A 2 23.91 3.93 -20.83
CA GLU A 2 23.73 3.08 -19.65
C GLU A 2 22.68 2.02 -19.93
N ASP A 3 22.99 0.80 -19.51
CA ASP A 3 22.14 -0.37 -19.65
C ASP A 3 20.92 -0.22 -18.73
N LEU A 4 19.78 0.11 -19.33
CA LEU A 4 18.49 0.28 -18.65
C LEU A 4 17.85 -1.07 -18.25
N THR A 5 18.50 -2.21 -18.50
CA THR A 5 18.04 -3.54 -18.09
C THR A 5 18.68 -4.03 -16.79
N ALA A 6 19.68 -3.31 -16.28
CA ALA A 6 20.25 -3.60 -14.97
C ALA A 6 19.22 -3.27 -13.87
N LYS A 7 18.73 -4.30 -13.18
CA LYS A 7 17.91 -4.14 -11.96
C LYS A 7 18.66 -3.24 -10.97
N PRO A 8 18.05 -2.16 -10.45
CA PRO A 8 18.67 -1.39 -9.39
C PRO A 8 18.83 -2.29 -8.16
N SER A 9 20.06 -2.43 -7.68
CA SER A 9 20.43 -3.24 -6.52
C SER A 9 20.21 -2.53 -5.18
N LEU A 10 19.45 -1.43 -5.16
CA LEU A 10 19.21 -0.60 -3.98
C LEU A 10 17.72 -0.28 -3.83
N PRO A 11 17.16 -0.31 -2.60
CA PRO A 11 15.77 0.05 -2.34
C PRO A 11 15.52 1.51 -2.77
N ILE A 12 14.49 1.70 -3.58
CA ILE A 12 14.10 3.02 -4.09
C ILE A 12 13.38 3.77 -2.96
N TRP A 13 14.02 4.83 -2.45
CA TRP A 13 13.49 5.73 -1.41
C TRP A 13 12.85 7.00 -2.01
N GLU A 14 12.19 6.90 -3.16
CA GLU A 14 11.68 8.09 -3.86
C GLU A 14 10.31 8.53 -3.35
N LEU A 15 10.18 9.85 -3.16
CA LEU A 15 8.89 10.52 -3.01
C LEU A 15 8.21 10.51 -4.38
N THR A 16 7.44 9.46 -4.67
CA THR A 16 6.72 9.37 -5.94
C THR A 16 5.49 10.28 -5.91
N ARG A 17 5.47 11.25 -6.82
CA ARG A 17 4.24 11.99 -7.10
C ARG A 17 3.27 11.04 -7.80
N ILE A 18 2.10 10.85 -7.20
CA ILE A 18 1.01 10.09 -7.84
C ILE A 18 -0.06 11.08 -8.25
N ASP A 19 -0.23 11.18 -9.56
CA ASP A 19 -1.36 11.87 -10.15
C ASP A 19 -2.52 10.86 -10.24
N TYR A 20 -3.64 11.16 -9.59
CA TYR A 20 -4.86 10.36 -9.65
C TYR A 20 -5.92 11.09 -10.49
N LEU A 21 -6.66 10.31 -11.27
CA LEU A 21 -7.81 10.77 -12.05
C LEU A 21 -9.07 10.71 -11.18
N LEU A 22 -9.67 11.87 -10.95
CA LEU A 22 -11.00 12.03 -10.33
C LEU A 22 -11.96 12.52 -11.41
N GLY A 23 -12.59 11.58 -12.12
CA GLY A 23 -13.34 11.89 -13.34
C GLY A 23 -12.40 12.45 -14.42
N ASP A 24 -12.76 13.57 -15.05
CA ASP A 24 -11.93 14.23 -16.08
C ASP A 24 -10.82 15.14 -15.49
N LYS A 25 -10.66 15.16 -14.16
CA LYS A 25 -9.69 16.02 -13.48
C LYS A 25 -8.51 15.20 -12.97
N ILE A 26 -7.31 15.63 -13.35
CA ILE A 26 -6.06 15.17 -12.74
C ILE A 26 -5.87 15.92 -11.42
N SER A 27 -5.79 15.20 -10.32
CA SER A 27 -5.41 15.72 -9.00
C SER A 27 -4.12 15.05 -8.56
N GLY A 28 -3.14 15.85 -8.13
CA GLY A 28 -1.83 15.37 -7.70
C GLY A 28 -1.74 15.27 -6.18
N GLY A 29 -1.23 14.15 -5.68
CA GLY A 29 -0.80 14.00 -4.29
C GLY A 29 0.63 13.45 -4.23
N PHE A 30 1.33 13.72 -3.13
CA PHE A 30 2.61 13.08 -2.85
C PHE A 30 2.33 11.78 -2.10
N LEU A 31 2.84 10.67 -2.62
CA LEU A 31 2.75 9.36 -1.97
C LEU A 31 4.16 8.86 -1.70
N THR A 32 4.52 8.74 -0.43
CA THR A 32 5.76 8.06 -0.08
C THR A 32 5.48 6.57 -0.06
N VAL A 33 5.80 5.91 -1.18
CA VAL A 33 5.78 4.46 -1.29
C VAL A 33 7.15 3.96 -0.85
N TYR A 34 7.17 3.09 0.16
CA TYR A 34 8.38 2.41 0.59
C TYR A 34 8.34 0.98 0.06
N GLY A 35 9.02 0.70 -1.06
CA GLY A 35 9.00 -0.60 -1.75
C GLY A 35 9.49 -0.53 -3.20
N ILE A 36 9.49 -1.68 -3.90
CA ILE A 36 9.85 -1.74 -5.33
C ILE A 36 8.60 -1.44 -6.16
N GLN A 37 8.51 -0.26 -6.76
CA GLN A 37 7.47 0.07 -7.74
C GLN A 37 8.00 -0.10 -9.17
N GLU A 38 7.59 -1.15 -9.87
CA GLU A 38 7.90 -1.30 -11.30
C GLU A 38 6.81 -0.65 -12.15
N LYS A 39 7.00 0.63 -12.56
CA LYS A 39 6.28 1.35 -13.65
C LYS A 39 4.76 1.14 -13.82
N SER A 40 4.05 0.70 -12.80
CA SER A 40 2.63 0.37 -12.84
C SER A 40 1.79 1.44 -12.14
N VAL A 41 0.53 1.55 -12.56
CA VAL A 41 -0.45 2.43 -11.92
C VAL A 41 -0.86 1.80 -10.60
N VAL A 42 -0.57 2.51 -9.50
CA VAL A 42 -0.99 2.10 -8.16
C VAL A 42 -2.37 2.64 -7.87
N VAL A 43 -3.35 1.75 -7.67
CA VAL A 43 -4.74 2.15 -7.44
C VAL A 43 -5.07 2.11 -5.95
N PRO A 44 -5.44 3.25 -5.32
CA PRO A 44 -5.93 3.25 -3.96
C PRO A 44 -7.40 2.82 -3.93
N LEU A 45 -7.74 1.87 -3.05
CA LEU A 45 -9.11 1.32 -2.97
C LEU A 45 -9.88 1.83 -1.75
N ILE A 46 -11.14 2.19 -1.96
CA ILE A 46 -12.09 2.44 -0.87
C ILE A 46 -12.21 1.16 -0.04
N THR A 47 -11.95 1.24 1.25
CA THR A 47 -11.99 0.08 2.14
C THR A 47 -13.16 0.23 3.10
N SER A 48 -14.20 -0.61 2.97
CA SER A 48 -15.40 -0.50 3.81
C SER A 48 -15.22 -1.03 5.24
N GLY A 49 -14.06 -1.63 5.55
CA GLY A 49 -13.84 -2.37 6.79
C GLY A 49 -14.64 -3.68 6.88
N ARG A 50 -15.31 -4.08 5.79
CA ARG A 50 -16.09 -5.32 5.67
C ARG A 50 -15.60 -6.10 4.45
N LYS A 51 -15.34 -7.40 4.63
CA LYS A 51 -14.75 -8.25 3.59
C LYS A 51 -15.70 -8.41 2.41
N GLU A 52 -16.99 -8.43 2.70
CA GLU A 52 -18.09 -8.68 1.75
C GLU A 52 -18.20 -7.59 0.68
N ASP A 53 -17.86 -6.34 1.00
CA ASP A 53 -17.83 -5.26 0.00
C ASP A 53 -16.44 -5.11 -0.62
N PHE A 54 -15.39 -5.37 0.17
CA PHE A 54 -14.02 -5.06 -0.22
C PHE A 54 -13.43 -6.05 -1.21
N PHE A 55 -13.70 -7.34 -1.04
CA PHE A 55 -13.09 -8.39 -1.86
C PHE A 55 -13.61 -8.39 -3.31
N PRO A 56 -14.93 -8.23 -3.57
CA PRO A 56 -15.42 -8.08 -4.94
C PRO A 56 -14.85 -6.86 -5.68
N LEU A 57 -14.60 -5.76 -4.96
CA LEU A 57 -13.94 -4.58 -5.54
C LEU A 57 -12.50 -4.90 -5.96
N ILE A 58 -11.77 -5.65 -5.12
CA ILE A 58 -10.40 -6.06 -5.43
C ILE A 58 -10.37 -6.96 -6.67
N ASP A 59 -11.26 -7.96 -6.75
CA ASP A 59 -11.36 -8.80 -7.95
C ASP A 59 -11.66 -7.98 -9.20
N HIS A 60 -12.65 -7.09 -9.14
CA HIS A 60 -13.01 -6.24 -10.27
C HIS A 60 -11.83 -5.42 -10.80
N VAL A 61 -11.02 -4.87 -9.88
CA VAL A 61 -9.88 -4.02 -10.23
C VAL A 61 -8.71 -4.85 -10.78
N ILE A 62 -8.43 -6.01 -10.19
CA ILE A 62 -7.40 -6.95 -10.68
C ILE A 62 -7.79 -7.49 -12.06
N ASP A 63 -9.03 -7.92 -12.26
CA ASP A 63 -9.55 -8.41 -13.54
C ASP A 63 -9.55 -7.31 -14.62
N GLY A 64 -9.60 -6.04 -14.21
CA GLY A 64 -9.40 -4.87 -15.05
C GLY A 64 -7.94 -4.62 -15.49
N GLY A 65 -6.99 -5.47 -15.06
CA GLY A 65 -5.57 -5.39 -15.43
C GLY A 65 -4.71 -4.56 -14.49
N ILE A 66 -5.20 -4.24 -13.28
CA ILE A 66 -4.40 -3.54 -12.28
C ILE A 66 -3.54 -4.55 -11.50
N GLU A 67 -2.24 -4.32 -11.55
CA GLU A 67 -1.25 -5.20 -10.93
C GLU A 67 -0.76 -4.69 -9.56
N ASP A 68 -1.08 -3.45 -9.17
CA ASP A 68 -0.60 -2.81 -7.93
C ASP A 68 -1.71 -2.08 -7.18
N LEU A 69 -1.94 -2.49 -5.93
CA LEU A 69 -3.01 -1.95 -5.09
C LEU A 69 -2.46 -1.32 -3.82
N VAL A 70 -3.02 -0.17 -3.46
CA VAL A 70 -2.85 0.43 -2.12
C VAL A 70 -4.11 0.19 -1.32
N LEU A 71 -3.96 -0.53 -0.21
CA LEU A 71 -5.06 -0.86 0.69
C LEU A 71 -4.97 -0.03 1.96
N PHE A 72 -6.12 0.30 2.56
CA PHE A 72 -6.18 1.07 3.80
C PHE A 72 -5.40 2.40 3.78
N GLY A 73 -5.23 2.99 2.59
CA GLY A 73 -4.72 4.36 2.44
C GLY A 73 -5.75 5.41 2.86
N THR A 74 -5.45 6.70 2.65
CA THR A 74 -6.37 7.80 2.94
C THR A 74 -7.65 7.72 2.11
N THR A 75 -7.56 7.43 0.81
CA THR A 75 -8.71 7.16 -0.08
C THR A 75 -9.52 5.95 0.39
N GLY A 76 -8.84 4.97 0.97
CA GLY A 76 -9.46 3.82 1.62
C GLY A 76 -10.12 4.12 2.96
N GLU A 77 -10.02 5.37 3.43
CA GLU A 77 -10.37 5.79 4.78
C GLU A 77 -9.77 4.91 5.88
N GLY A 78 -8.56 4.39 5.65
CA GLY A 78 -7.93 3.42 6.53
C GLY A 78 -7.79 3.90 7.98
N GLN A 79 -7.71 5.22 8.22
CA GLN A 79 -7.66 5.81 9.56
C GLN A 79 -8.92 5.56 10.40
N LYS A 80 -10.06 5.23 9.76
CA LYS A 80 -11.33 4.92 10.45
C LYS A 80 -11.47 3.44 10.79
N ILE A 81 -10.57 2.60 10.30
CA ILE A 81 -10.64 1.15 10.50
C ILE A 81 -9.66 0.75 11.60
N ASP A 82 -10.19 0.09 12.63
CA ASP A 82 -9.39 -0.42 13.74
C ASP A 82 -8.29 -1.39 13.29
N LEU A 83 -7.15 -1.36 13.98
CA LEU A 83 -6.00 -2.19 13.65
C LEU A 83 -6.32 -3.70 13.69
N GLY A 84 -7.15 -4.15 14.63
CA GLY A 84 -7.60 -5.53 14.70
C GLY A 84 -8.44 -5.93 13.50
N ILE A 85 -9.34 -5.05 13.05
CA ILE A 85 -10.16 -5.26 11.85
C ILE A 85 -9.25 -5.32 10.61
N LYS A 86 -8.31 -4.38 10.45
CA LYS A 86 -7.33 -4.41 9.34
C LYS A 86 -6.63 -5.75 9.25
N ARG A 87 -6.11 -6.24 10.38
CA ARG A 87 -5.40 -7.53 10.45
C ARG A 87 -6.30 -8.70 10.09
N SER A 88 -7.53 -8.73 10.61
CA SER A 88 -8.50 -9.78 10.27
C SER A 88 -8.83 -9.78 8.78
N ILE A 89 -8.94 -8.61 8.15
CA ILE A 89 -9.15 -8.49 6.71
C ILE A 89 -7.92 -8.97 5.94
N ILE A 90 -6.72 -8.54 6.32
CA ILE A 90 -5.46 -8.91 5.66
C ILE A 90 -5.24 -10.43 5.68
N LEU A 91 -5.55 -11.11 6.79
CA LEU A 91 -5.40 -12.57 6.88
C LEU A 91 -6.26 -13.33 5.87
N ASP A 92 -7.47 -12.84 5.59
CA ASP A 92 -8.36 -13.43 4.59
C ASP A 92 -8.00 -12.96 3.18
N LEU A 93 -7.43 -11.76 3.07
CA LEU A 93 -7.10 -11.11 1.82
C LEU A 93 -5.92 -11.78 1.10
N VAL A 94 -4.87 -12.13 1.85
CA VAL A 94 -3.66 -12.75 1.27
C VAL A 94 -3.99 -14.03 0.48
N PRO A 95 -4.72 -15.02 1.04
CA PRO A 95 -5.13 -16.19 0.28
C PRO A 95 -6.21 -15.87 -0.78
N PHE A 96 -6.96 -14.78 -0.64
CA PHE A 96 -7.93 -14.37 -1.66
C PHE A 96 -7.26 -13.78 -2.92
N ILE A 97 -6.22 -12.97 -2.75
CA ILE A 97 -5.50 -12.34 -3.88
C ILE A 97 -4.62 -13.36 -4.61
N GLU A 98 -4.10 -14.38 -3.93
CA GLU A 98 -3.27 -15.44 -4.54
C GLU A 98 -2.13 -14.89 -5.42
N ARG A 99 -1.51 -13.78 -5.01
CA ARG A 99 -0.44 -13.08 -5.75
C ARG A 99 -0.85 -12.55 -7.15
N ARG A 100 -2.14 -12.42 -7.45
CA ARG A 100 -2.63 -11.79 -8.70
C ARG A 100 -2.30 -10.30 -8.80
N ALA A 101 -2.03 -9.64 -7.66
CA ALA A 101 -1.56 -8.27 -7.60
C ALA A 101 -0.56 -8.07 -6.47
N ARG A 102 0.32 -7.09 -6.66
CA ARG A 102 1.25 -6.53 -5.67
C ARG A 102 0.49 -5.61 -4.72
N ILE A 103 0.74 -5.75 -3.43
CA ILE A 103 -0.03 -5.04 -2.41
C ILE A 103 0.89 -4.14 -1.58
N TYR A 104 0.47 -2.88 -1.44
CA TYR A 104 1.10 -1.89 -0.58
C TYR A 104 0.13 -1.48 0.53
N MET A 105 0.61 -1.45 1.76
CA MET A 105 -0.23 -1.21 2.93
C MET A 105 -0.20 0.25 3.38
N GLY A 106 -1.37 0.89 3.47
CA GLY A 106 -1.56 2.16 4.16
C GLY A 106 -1.44 2.01 5.68
N LEU A 107 -0.38 2.55 6.27
CA LEU A 107 -0.13 2.57 7.71
C LEU A 107 -0.89 3.71 8.40
N MET A 108 -2.19 3.84 8.11
CA MET A 108 -3.09 4.85 8.68
C MET A 108 -3.39 4.54 10.15
N CYS A 109 -2.36 4.55 10.98
CA CYS A 109 -2.37 4.23 12.40
C CYS A 109 -2.36 5.51 13.24
N SER A 110 -2.74 5.36 14.51
CA SER A 110 -2.79 6.49 15.46
C SER A 110 -1.40 6.93 15.91
N ASN A 111 -0.45 5.98 15.94
CA ASN A 111 0.91 6.19 16.42
C ASN A 111 1.93 5.32 15.67
N ILE A 112 3.21 5.65 15.82
CA ILE A 112 4.31 4.96 15.13
C ILE A 112 4.51 3.51 15.56
N THR A 113 4.17 3.16 16.81
CA THR A 113 4.30 1.79 17.32
C THR A 113 3.33 0.85 16.61
N GLU A 114 2.07 1.27 16.45
CA GLU A 114 1.07 0.55 15.65
C GLU A 114 1.48 0.43 14.19
N ALA A 115 2.01 1.51 13.61
CA ALA A 115 2.49 1.50 12.24
C ALA A 115 3.64 0.48 12.05
N ILE A 116 4.59 0.42 12.98
CA ILE A 116 5.68 -0.59 12.96
C ILE A 116 5.14 -2.00 13.08
N TYR A 117 4.20 -2.22 13.99
CA TYR A 117 3.58 -3.53 14.16
C TYR A 117 2.87 -4.00 12.89
N LEU A 118 2.05 -3.12 12.29
CA LEU A 118 1.30 -3.42 11.07
C LEU A 118 2.22 -3.62 9.86
N ALA A 119 3.27 -2.81 9.74
CA ALA A 119 4.28 -2.93 8.70
C ALA A 119 4.95 -4.31 8.74
N ASN A 120 5.43 -4.74 9.91
CA ASN A 120 6.09 -6.04 10.06
C ASN A 120 5.13 -7.18 9.73
N PHE A 121 3.90 -7.10 10.22
CA PHE A 121 2.86 -8.09 9.94
C PHE A 121 2.58 -8.21 8.42
N CYS A 122 2.53 -7.09 7.68
CA CYS A 122 2.31 -7.13 6.24
C CYS A 122 3.53 -7.64 5.46
N SER A 123 4.74 -7.25 5.90
CA SER A 123 6.00 -7.74 5.34
C SER A 123 6.10 -9.27 5.45
N GLU A 124 5.79 -9.84 6.62
CA GLU A 124 5.80 -11.30 6.84
C GLU A 124 4.81 -12.04 5.92
N LEU A 125 3.77 -11.36 5.45
CA LEU A 125 2.76 -11.88 4.53
C LEU A 125 3.08 -11.61 3.05
N GLY A 126 4.22 -10.99 2.75
CA GLY A 126 4.70 -10.77 1.38
C GLY A 126 4.13 -9.53 0.69
N PHE A 127 3.75 -8.50 1.45
CA PHE A 127 3.40 -7.20 0.87
C PHE A 127 4.66 -6.51 0.32
N GLU A 128 4.51 -5.80 -0.81
CA GLU A 128 5.63 -5.17 -1.54
C GLU A 128 6.10 -3.86 -0.89
N GLY A 129 5.27 -3.29 -0.01
CA GLY A 129 5.62 -2.06 0.65
C GLY A 129 4.54 -1.49 1.55
N ALA A 130 4.85 -0.33 2.10
CA ALA A 130 3.97 0.39 2.99
C ALA A 130 3.96 1.89 2.71
N LEU A 131 2.88 2.54 3.13
CA LEU A 131 2.64 3.96 2.98
C LEU A 131 2.44 4.57 4.36
N LEU A 132 3.39 5.41 4.75
CA LEU A 132 3.37 6.07 6.04
C LEU A 132 2.68 7.44 5.91
N PRO A 133 1.65 7.75 6.72
CA PRO A 133 1.01 9.05 6.68
C PRO A 133 1.93 10.15 7.26
N PRO A 134 1.81 11.40 6.79
CA PRO A 134 2.74 12.48 7.16
C PRO A 134 2.85 12.77 8.65
N HIS A 135 1.77 12.59 9.42
CA HIS A 135 1.80 12.84 10.88
C HIS A 135 2.66 11.85 11.66
N LEU A 136 3.12 10.77 11.02
CA LEU A 136 4.04 9.78 11.61
C LEU A 136 5.48 9.93 11.11
N TYR A 137 5.79 10.97 10.33
CA TYR A 137 7.16 11.27 9.91
C TYR A 137 7.98 11.77 11.13
N GLY A 138 8.98 11.00 11.55
CA GLY A 138 9.87 11.32 12.68
C GLY A 138 10.92 10.23 12.90
N GLU A 139 12.01 10.45 13.65
CA GLU A 139 13.22 9.58 13.65
C GLU A 139 12.98 8.05 13.71
N ASN A 140 11.93 7.61 14.40
CA ASN A 140 11.56 6.20 14.55
C ASN A 140 11.02 5.52 13.28
N HIS A 141 10.56 6.26 12.27
CA HIS A 141 10.04 5.68 11.02
C HIS A 141 11.09 4.83 10.29
N LYS A 142 12.39 5.08 10.54
CA LYS A 142 13.49 4.27 10.01
C LYS A 142 13.41 2.79 10.37
N ARG A 143 12.71 2.43 11.44
CA ARG A 143 12.52 1.04 11.88
C ARG A 143 11.56 0.25 10.99
N LEU A 144 10.69 0.92 10.23
CA LEU A 144 9.78 0.28 9.27
C LEU A 144 10.54 -0.42 8.13
N PHE A 145 11.74 0.07 7.84
CA PHE A 145 12.53 -0.29 6.66
C PHE A 145 13.38 -1.54 6.80
N LYS A 146 13.46 -2.15 8.00
CA LYS A 146 14.23 -3.39 8.16
C LYS A 146 13.51 -4.61 7.60
N ASN A 147 12.22 -4.48 7.32
CA ASN A 147 11.35 -5.62 7.06
C ASN A 147 10.75 -5.59 5.66
N PHE A 148 10.88 -4.49 4.90
CA PHE A 148 10.54 -4.45 3.47
C PHE A 148 11.82 -4.41 2.63
#